data_AF-Q097G7-F1
#
_entry.id   AF-Q097G7-F1
#
_cell.length_a   1.000
_cell.length_b   1.000
_cell.length_c   1.000
_cell.angle_alpha   90.00
_cell.angle_beta   90.00
_cell.angle_gamma   90.00
#
_symmetry.space_group_name_H-M   'P 1'
#
loop_
_entity.id
_entity.type
_entity.pdbx_description
1 polymer ?
#
loop_
_entity_poly.entity_id
_entity_poly.type
_entity_poly.pdbx_seq_one_letter_code
_entity_poly.pdbx_strand_id
1 'polypeptide(L)'
;MSWAGPAWSKGLAGLLAGVGLLGCGGSNSLSGSVEELFPLDVSRVEVLRNAEALQVSYYRNAGQDVDLVVRLTLATEGLDLRPGKKVNLAGTTEAGTARATVVHLSAGEPARLLGPVDKGDLSLDEGGEIGQSTSGDFSLSFQRGDSYGAGRSLEGRFTAVAQDAGFGPEPLPPGGLLPLP
;
A
#
# COMPACT_ATOMS: atom_id res chain seq x y z
N MET A 1 59.00 46.49 6.47
CA MET A 1 59.11 45.15 5.86
C MET A 1 58.34 44.20 6.79
N SER A 2 57.01 44.16 6.77
CA SER A 2 56.15 43.40 5.85
C SER A 2 56.73 42.02 5.49
N TRP A 3 56.19 40.95 6.06
CA TRP A 3 55.36 39.95 5.35
C TRP A 3 54.86 38.88 6.36
N ALA A 4 53.55 38.74 6.45
CA ALA A 4 52.85 37.68 7.17
C ALA A 4 52.74 36.44 6.28
N GLY A 5 53.01 35.25 6.84
CA GLY A 5 52.82 33.97 6.18
C GLY A 5 51.42 33.38 6.45
N PRO A 6 50.76 32.77 5.47
CA PRO A 6 49.37 32.30 5.59
C PRO A 6 49.25 30.97 6.37
N ALA A 7 48.25 30.93 7.25
CA ALA A 7 47.76 29.74 7.94
C ALA A 7 46.97 28.85 6.96
N TRP A 8 47.40 27.60 6.79
CA TRP A 8 46.68 26.60 6.01
C TRP A 8 45.90 25.68 6.95
N SER A 9 44.58 25.87 6.99
CA SER A 9 43.62 24.97 7.61
C SER A 9 43.44 23.73 6.72
N LYS A 10 43.89 22.57 7.22
CA LYS A 10 43.52 21.23 6.73
C LYS A 10 42.75 20.57 7.88
N GLY A 11 41.59 19.95 7.75
CA GLY A 11 40.66 19.68 6.66
C GLY A 11 39.65 18.74 7.30
N LEU A 12 38.38 19.15 7.40
CA LEU A 12 37.33 18.35 8.03
C LEU A 12 36.60 17.57 6.94
N ALA A 13 37.02 16.33 6.70
CA ALA A 13 36.33 15.39 5.81
C ALA A 13 35.80 14.23 6.65
N GLY A 14 34.66 14.46 7.32
CA GLY A 14 33.90 13.43 8.02
C GLY A 14 32.97 12.72 7.04
N LEU A 15 33.33 11.47 6.72
CA LEU A 15 32.63 10.54 5.84
C LEU A 15 31.18 10.29 6.32
N LEU A 16 30.18 10.79 5.60
CA LEU A 16 28.78 10.38 5.76
C LEU A 16 28.59 9.01 5.10
N ALA A 17 28.71 7.94 5.91
CA ALA A 17 28.30 6.60 5.51
C ALA A 17 26.77 6.55 5.43
N GLY A 18 26.23 6.78 4.22
CA GLY A 18 24.83 6.49 3.91
C GLY A 18 24.61 4.98 3.98
N VAL A 19 23.94 4.53 5.03
CA VAL A 19 23.40 3.16 5.13
C VAL A 19 22.26 3.07 4.12
N GLY A 20 22.60 2.67 2.89
CA GLY A 20 21.65 2.22 1.90
C GLY A 20 21.09 0.87 2.34
N LEU A 21 19.96 0.89 3.04
CA LEU A 21 19.10 -0.28 3.21
C LEU A 21 18.53 -0.65 1.84
N LEU A 22 19.31 -1.36 1.03
CA LEU A 22 18.77 -2.19 -0.04
C LEU A 22 18.02 -3.34 0.65
N GLY A 23 16.76 -3.07 0.98
CA GLY A 23 15.83 -4.08 1.46
C GLY A 23 15.64 -5.13 0.38
N CYS A 24 16.40 -6.23 0.48
CA CYS A 24 16.08 -7.51 -0.13
C CYS A 24 14.87 -8.12 0.60
N GLY A 25 13.71 -7.49 0.47
CA GLY A 25 12.40 -8.10 0.68
C GLY A 25 11.79 -8.36 -0.69
N GLY A 26 10.95 -9.39 -0.84
CA GLY A 26 10.49 -9.92 -2.12
C GLY A 26 10.09 -8.86 -3.17
N SER A 27 10.29 -9.18 -4.45
CA SER A 27 9.96 -8.27 -5.54
C SER A 27 8.47 -7.96 -5.55
N ASN A 28 8.13 -6.69 -5.34
CA ASN A 28 6.78 -6.17 -5.54
C ASN A 28 6.38 -6.34 -7.02
N SER A 29 5.22 -6.93 -7.28
CA SER A 29 4.78 -7.18 -8.65
C SER A 29 3.26 -7.21 -8.75
N LEU A 30 2.75 -6.86 -9.93
CA LEU A 30 1.37 -7.05 -10.34
C LEU A 30 1.34 -7.85 -11.64
N SER A 31 0.32 -8.69 -11.80
CA SER A 31 0.06 -9.45 -13.03
C SER A 31 -1.45 -9.64 -13.23
N GLY A 32 -1.81 -10.27 -14.35
CA GLY A 32 -3.17 -10.72 -14.62
C GLY A 32 -3.75 -10.04 -15.85
N SER A 33 -4.89 -10.52 -16.29
CA SER A 33 -5.50 -10.06 -17.55
C SER A 33 -5.96 -8.60 -17.52
N VAL A 34 -5.95 -7.89 -16.39
CA VAL A 34 -6.13 -6.43 -16.36
C VAL A 34 -5.00 -5.63 -16.99
N GLU A 35 -3.83 -6.24 -17.23
CA GLU A 35 -2.71 -5.57 -17.92
C GLU A 35 -3.05 -5.09 -19.34
N GLU A 36 -4.05 -5.71 -19.98
CA GLU A 36 -4.59 -5.27 -21.28
C GLU A 36 -5.31 -3.91 -21.20
N LEU A 37 -5.72 -3.48 -20.00
CA LEU A 37 -6.43 -2.22 -19.78
C LEU A 37 -5.47 -1.07 -19.41
N PHE A 38 -4.44 -1.39 -18.64
CA PHE A 38 -3.42 -0.44 -18.21
C PHE A 38 -2.15 -1.19 -17.79
N PRO A 39 -0.97 -0.57 -17.95
CA PRO A 39 0.31 -1.16 -17.58
C PRO A 39 0.43 -1.43 -16.07
N LEU A 40 1.04 -2.56 -15.71
CA LEU A 40 1.16 -3.05 -14.33
C LEU A 40 2.57 -2.89 -13.72
N ASP A 41 3.45 -2.07 -14.32
CA ASP A 41 4.79 -1.84 -13.78
C ASP A 41 4.73 -1.24 -12.37
N VAL A 42 5.53 -1.75 -11.45
CA VAL A 42 5.56 -1.31 -10.05
C VAL A 42 6.92 -0.71 -9.72
N SER A 43 6.92 0.54 -9.23
CA SER A 43 8.10 1.21 -8.68
C SER A 43 8.12 1.22 -7.16
N ARG A 44 6.94 1.24 -6.51
CA ARG A 44 6.80 1.31 -5.05
C ARG A 44 5.51 0.67 -4.60
N VAL A 45 5.53 0.10 -3.40
CA VAL A 45 4.32 -0.32 -2.69
C VAL A 45 4.21 0.41 -1.36
N GLU A 46 2.98 0.78 -0.99
CA GLU A 46 2.61 1.23 0.34
C GLU A 46 1.56 0.29 0.91
N VAL A 47 1.69 -0.02 2.20
CA VAL A 47 0.70 -0.77 2.95
C VAL A 47 0.20 0.13 4.07
N LEU A 48 -1.10 0.41 4.08
CA LEU A 48 -1.76 1.13 5.16
C LEU A 48 -2.71 0.19 5.89
N ARG A 49 -2.83 0.36 7.20
CA ARG A 49 -3.74 -0.42 8.03
C ARG A 49 -4.36 0.43 9.13
N ASN A 50 -5.63 0.15 9.43
CA ASN A 50 -6.28 0.56 10.66
C ASN A 50 -7.15 -0.61 11.19
N ALA A 51 -8.08 -0.32 12.11
CA ALA A 51 -8.97 -1.33 12.67
C ALA A 51 -9.98 -1.91 11.67
N GLU A 52 -10.31 -1.16 10.60
CA GLU A 52 -11.40 -1.46 9.67
C GLU A 52 -10.92 -1.92 8.29
N ALA A 53 -9.69 -1.58 7.92
CA ALA A 53 -9.16 -1.80 6.59
C ALA A 53 -7.66 -2.12 6.55
N LEU A 54 -7.30 -2.98 5.61
CA LEU A 54 -5.95 -3.16 5.09
C LEU A 54 -5.94 -2.65 3.65
N GLN A 55 -5.00 -1.76 3.32
CA GLN A 55 -4.83 -1.20 1.99
C GLN A 55 -3.43 -1.51 1.47
N VAL A 56 -3.36 -1.97 0.22
CA VAL A 56 -2.09 -2.16 -0.51
C VAL A 56 -2.15 -1.30 -1.76
N SER A 57 -1.24 -0.35 -1.87
CA SER A 57 -1.16 0.61 -2.98
C SER A 57 0.13 0.42 -3.75
N TYR A 58 0.00 0.19 -5.05
CA TYR A 58 1.08 0.00 -6.00
C TYR A 58 1.22 1.26 -6.85
N TYR A 59 2.43 1.82 -6.85
CA TYR A 59 2.74 3.05 -7.55
C TYR A 59 3.76 2.80 -8.64
N ARG A 60 3.62 3.56 -9.72
CA ARG A 60 4.58 3.62 -10.82
C ARG A 60 5.11 5.04 -10.96
N ASN A 61 6.42 5.16 -11.06
CA ASN A 61 7.05 6.40 -11.48
C ASN A 61 7.05 6.47 -13.01
N ALA A 62 6.24 7.36 -13.57
CA ALA A 62 6.13 7.61 -15.01
C ALA A 62 6.96 8.84 -15.45
N GLY A 63 8.01 9.19 -14.71
CA GLY A 63 8.87 10.34 -14.96
C GLY A 63 8.47 11.53 -14.11
N GLN A 64 7.68 12.46 -14.68
CA GLN A 64 7.19 13.64 -13.95
C GLN A 64 5.95 13.34 -13.11
N ASP A 65 5.27 12.24 -13.42
CA ASP A 65 4.03 11.82 -12.79
C ASP A 65 4.22 10.54 -11.97
N VAL A 66 3.38 10.40 -10.92
CA VAL A 66 3.27 9.18 -10.12
C VAL A 66 1.88 8.64 -10.29
N ASP A 67 1.78 7.47 -10.90
CA ASP A 67 0.51 6.76 -11.07
C ASP A 67 0.24 5.87 -9.87
N LEU A 68 -1.02 5.83 -9.43
CA LEU A 68 -1.54 4.76 -8.60
C LEU A 68 -2.02 3.64 -9.53
N VAL A 69 -1.14 2.69 -9.79
CA VAL A 69 -1.42 1.55 -10.69
C VAL A 69 -2.61 0.76 -10.17
N VAL A 70 -2.54 0.35 -8.91
CA VAL A 70 -3.63 -0.33 -8.22
C VAL A 70 -3.61 0.05 -6.76
N ARG A 71 -4.80 0.30 -6.19
CA ARG A 71 -5.05 0.22 -4.76
C ARG A 71 -6.06 -0.88 -4.49
N LEU A 72 -5.63 -1.91 -3.77
CA LEU A 72 -6.50 -2.90 -3.15
C LEU A 72 -6.84 -2.44 -1.74
N THR A 73 -8.12 -2.31 -1.43
CA THR A 73 -8.61 -2.05 -0.07
C THR A 73 -9.46 -3.23 0.38
N LEU A 74 -9.08 -3.86 1.48
CA LEU A 74 -9.76 -5.00 2.11
C LEU A 74 -10.40 -4.53 3.42
N ALA A 75 -11.71 -4.73 3.57
CA ALA A 75 -12.40 -4.54 4.85
C ALA A 75 -12.06 -5.71 5.80
N THR A 76 -11.53 -5.40 6.99
CA THR A 76 -10.99 -6.37 7.95
C THR A 76 -12.01 -6.90 8.95
N GLU A 77 -13.24 -6.39 8.91
CA GLU A 77 -14.34 -6.80 9.77
C GLU A 77 -14.55 -8.33 9.73
N GLY A 78 -14.44 -8.97 10.90
CA GLY A 78 -14.62 -10.42 11.04
C GLY A 78 -13.52 -11.28 10.41
N LEU A 79 -12.41 -10.68 9.95
CA LEU A 79 -11.29 -11.41 9.36
C LEU A 79 -10.15 -11.63 10.36
N ASP A 80 -9.52 -12.79 10.24
CA ASP A 80 -8.26 -13.12 10.90
C ASP A 80 -7.10 -12.94 9.91
N LEU A 81 -6.40 -11.81 10.01
CA LEU A 81 -5.28 -11.45 9.13
C LEU A 81 -3.92 -11.98 9.61
N ARG A 82 -3.89 -13.04 10.42
CA ARG A 82 -2.61 -13.63 10.83
C ARG A 82 -1.85 -14.22 9.64
N PRO A 83 -0.51 -14.12 9.62
CA PRO A 83 0.30 -14.76 8.59
C PRO A 83 -0.02 -16.24 8.37
N GLY A 84 0.00 -16.68 7.12
CA GLY A 84 -0.34 -18.03 6.68
C GLY A 84 -1.85 -18.33 6.61
N LYS A 85 -2.72 -17.38 6.96
CA LYS A 85 -4.16 -17.50 6.75
C LYS A 85 -4.55 -16.91 5.40
N LYS A 86 -5.48 -17.57 4.72
CA LYS A 86 -6.14 -17.05 3.52
C LYS A 86 -7.42 -16.36 3.93
N VAL A 87 -7.64 -15.16 3.39
CA VAL A 87 -8.88 -14.40 3.55
C VAL A 87 -9.55 -14.24 2.19
N ASN A 88 -10.85 -14.48 2.16
CA ASN A 88 -11.65 -14.31 0.96
C ASN A 88 -11.83 -12.81 0.67
N LEU A 89 -11.57 -12.40 -0.57
CA LEU A 89 -11.71 -11.02 -1.06
C LEU A 89 -13.09 -10.75 -1.67
N ALA A 90 -13.87 -11.78 -1.96
CA ALA A 90 -15.19 -11.66 -2.57
C ALA A 90 -16.31 -11.39 -1.56
N GLY A 91 -17.46 -10.96 -2.07
CA GLY A 91 -18.68 -10.75 -1.29
C GLY A 91 -18.71 -9.42 -0.54
N THR A 92 -19.51 -9.36 0.51
CA THR A 92 -19.73 -8.18 1.33
C THR A 92 -19.48 -8.46 2.81
N THR A 93 -19.21 -7.42 3.59
CA THR A 93 -19.23 -7.48 5.06
C THR A 93 -20.66 -7.56 5.59
N GLU A 94 -20.83 -7.75 6.90
CA GLU A 94 -22.15 -7.74 7.54
C GLU A 94 -22.84 -6.37 7.40
N ALA A 95 -22.06 -5.29 7.39
CA ALA A 95 -22.51 -3.94 7.10
C ALA A 95 -22.89 -3.68 5.62
N GLY A 96 -22.82 -4.70 4.76
CA GLY A 96 -23.21 -4.60 3.34
C GLY A 96 -22.19 -3.90 2.44
N THR A 97 -20.98 -3.61 2.93
CA THR A 97 -19.91 -3.02 2.12
C THR A 97 -19.15 -4.11 1.38
N ALA A 98 -18.61 -3.82 0.19
CA ALA A 98 -17.78 -4.78 -0.54
C ALA A 98 -16.58 -5.22 0.31
N ARG A 99 -16.31 -6.54 0.34
CA ARG A 99 -15.19 -7.12 1.11
C ARG A 99 -13.85 -6.57 0.64
N ALA A 100 -13.67 -6.45 -0.68
CA ALA A 100 -12.51 -5.83 -1.28
C ALA A 100 -12.93 -4.89 -2.42
N THR A 101 -12.18 -3.80 -2.57
CA THR A 101 -12.32 -2.86 -3.68
C THR A 101 -10.96 -2.63 -4.33
N VAL A 102 -10.96 -2.43 -5.64
CA VAL A 102 -9.74 -2.21 -6.42
C VAL A 102 -9.91 -0.92 -7.23
N VAL A 103 -8.99 0.02 -7.06
CA VAL A 103 -9.01 1.32 -7.76
C VAL A 103 -7.73 1.49 -8.56
N HIS A 104 -7.87 1.96 -9.80
CA HIS A 104 -6.79 2.43 -10.65
C HIS A 104 -6.88 3.95 -10.82
N LEU A 105 -5.75 4.66 -10.74
CA LEU A 105 -5.69 6.10 -10.99
C LEU A 105 -4.34 6.44 -11.63
N SER A 106 -4.36 6.70 -12.94
CA SER A 106 -3.23 7.31 -13.65
C SER A 106 -3.25 8.82 -13.52
N ALA A 107 -2.09 9.45 -13.53
CA ALA A 107 -1.99 10.91 -13.49
C ALA A 107 -2.72 11.53 -14.69
N GLY A 108 -3.54 12.56 -14.42
CA GLY A 108 -4.36 13.22 -15.43
C GLY A 108 -5.62 12.47 -15.87
N GLU A 109 -5.85 11.25 -15.38
CA GLU A 109 -7.09 10.51 -15.59
C GLU A 109 -8.00 10.51 -14.34
N PRO A 110 -9.33 10.38 -14.52
CA PRO A 110 -10.22 10.13 -13.39
C PRO A 110 -9.94 8.76 -12.76
N ALA A 111 -10.15 8.65 -11.45
CA ALA A 111 -10.06 7.37 -10.75
C ALA A 111 -11.08 6.38 -11.32
N ARG A 112 -10.63 5.15 -11.61
CA ARG A 112 -11.46 4.07 -12.11
C ARG A 112 -11.58 2.99 -11.03
N LEU A 113 -12.80 2.77 -10.58
CA LEU A 113 -13.14 1.63 -9.73
C LEU A 113 -13.26 0.39 -10.64
N LEU A 114 -12.51 -0.66 -10.32
CA LEU A 114 -12.66 -1.94 -11.00
C LEU A 114 -13.96 -2.63 -10.53
N GLY A 115 -14.43 -3.59 -11.32
CA GLY A 115 -15.63 -4.35 -11.03
C GLY A 115 -15.62 -5.02 -9.65
N PRO A 116 -16.79 -5.45 -9.14
CA PRO A 116 -16.85 -6.23 -7.91
C PRO A 116 -16.01 -7.51 -8.03
N VAL A 117 -15.40 -7.93 -6.92
CA VAL A 117 -14.62 -9.18 -6.87
C VAL A 117 -15.58 -10.38 -6.93
N ASP A 118 -15.40 -11.27 -7.91
CA ASP A 118 -16.13 -12.53 -8.03
C ASP A 118 -15.52 -13.59 -7.10
N LYS A 119 -14.21 -13.78 -7.22
CA LYS A 119 -13.42 -14.72 -6.42
C LYS A 119 -12.05 -14.13 -6.17
N GLY A 120 -11.51 -14.37 -4.99
CA GLY A 120 -10.11 -14.07 -4.73
C GLY A 120 -9.72 -14.34 -3.30
N ASP A 121 -8.43 -14.53 -3.09
CA ASP A 121 -7.83 -14.73 -1.79
C ASP A 121 -6.69 -13.73 -1.60
N LEU A 122 -6.50 -13.30 -0.36
CA LEU A 122 -5.28 -12.64 0.11
C LEU A 122 -4.66 -13.49 1.21
N SER A 123 -3.34 -13.57 1.24
CA SER A 123 -2.60 -14.16 2.35
C SER A 123 -1.41 -13.29 2.72
N LEU A 124 -1.17 -13.14 4.02
CA LEU A 124 0.05 -12.51 4.51
C LEU A 124 1.08 -13.60 4.78
N ASP A 125 2.31 -13.39 4.32
CA ASP A 125 3.45 -14.24 4.63
C ASP A 125 4.10 -13.80 5.94
N GLU A 126 4.14 -12.49 6.18
CA GLU A 126 4.79 -11.86 7.34
C GLU A 126 4.02 -10.60 7.77
N GLY A 127 4.11 -10.29 9.06
CA GLY A 127 3.64 -9.03 9.63
C GLY A 127 2.12 -8.93 9.66
N GLY A 128 1.63 -7.78 9.24
CA GLY A 128 0.21 -7.46 9.21
C GLY A 128 -0.16 -6.35 10.18
N GLU A 129 0.57 -6.11 11.27
CA GLU A 129 0.27 -5.01 12.19
C GLU A 129 1.02 -3.71 11.85
N ILE A 130 0.52 -2.58 12.34
CA ILE A 130 1.13 -1.26 12.15
C ILE A 130 2.57 -1.25 12.67
N GLY A 131 3.49 -0.72 11.86
CA GLY A 131 4.93 -0.64 12.14
C GLY A 131 5.72 -1.90 11.81
N GLN A 132 5.06 -2.99 11.38
CA GLN A 132 5.73 -4.24 11.01
C GLN A 132 6.07 -4.29 9.53
N SER A 133 7.19 -4.95 9.19
CA SER A 133 7.42 -5.41 7.82
C SER A 133 6.31 -6.39 7.47
N THR A 134 5.56 -6.10 6.41
CA THR A 134 4.38 -6.83 5.99
C THR A 134 4.56 -7.26 4.55
N SER A 135 4.43 -8.56 4.32
CA SER A 135 4.49 -9.14 2.98
C SER A 135 3.35 -10.13 2.77
N GLY A 136 2.99 -10.32 1.53
CA GLY A 136 1.95 -11.27 1.16
C GLY A 136 1.66 -11.24 -0.33
N ASP A 137 0.67 -12.01 -0.71
CA ASP A 137 0.13 -12.02 -2.05
C ASP A 137 -1.40 -12.07 -2.06
N PHE A 138 -1.94 -11.66 -3.20
CA PHE A 138 -3.36 -11.78 -3.49
C PHE A 138 -3.55 -12.24 -4.93
N SER A 139 -4.66 -12.92 -5.15
CA SER A 139 -5.13 -13.29 -6.49
C SER A 139 -6.64 -13.13 -6.51
N LEU A 140 -7.15 -12.39 -7.48
CA LEU A 140 -8.58 -12.15 -7.61
C LEU A 140 -9.03 -12.09 -9.07
N SER A 141 -10.34 -12.24 -9.25
CA SER A 141 -11.05 -12.08 -10.50
C SER A 141 -12.27 -11.22 -10.29
N PHE A 142 -12.59 -10.41 -11.30
CA PHE A 142 -13.72 -9.51 -11.26
C PHE A 142 -14.96 -10.14 -11.91
N GLN A 143 -16.14 -9.80 -11.39
CA GLN A 143 -17.40 -10.22 -11.96
C GLN A 143 -17.50 -9.79 -13.43
N ARG A 144 -18.13 -10.61 -14.27
CA ARG A 144 -18.46 -10.23 -15.64
C ARG A 144 -19.57 -9.18 -15.65
N GLY A 145 -19.53 -8.26 -16.60
CA GLY A 145 -20.50 -7.17 -16.73
C GLY A 145 -19.88 -5.97 -17.43
N ASP A 146 -20.45 -4.79 -17.19
CA ASP A 146 -20.09 -3.55 -17.89
C ASP A 146 -19.10 -2.67 -17.12
N SER A 147 -18.64 -3.14 -15.96
CA SER A 147 -17.68 -2.41 -15.11
C SER A 147 -16.26 -2.43 -15.68
N TYR A 148 -15.44 -1.46 -15.30
CA TYR A 148 -14.04 -1.43 -15.68
C TYR A 148 -13.31 -2.66 -15.11
N GLY A 149 -12.56 -3.40 -15.93
CA GLY A 149 -11.92 -4.64 -15.47
C GLY A 149 -12.84 -5.87 -15.37
N ALA A 150 -14.11 -5.78 -15.79
CA ALA A 150 -15.05 -6.89 -15.69
C ALA A 150 -14.55 -8.17 -16.37
N GLY A 151 -14.69 -9.31 -15.68
CA GLY A 151 -14.29 -10.63 -16.17
C GLY A 151 -12.77 -10.85 -16.27
N ARG A 152 -11.96 -9.90 -15.82
CA ARG A 152 -10.49 -10.00 -15.80
C ARG A 152 -9.98 -10.47 -14.44
N SER A 153 -8.70 -10.82 -14.39
CA SER A 153 -7.98 -11.22 -13.20
C SER A 153 -6.89 -10.22 -12.86
N LEU A 154 -6.57 -10.14 -11.57
CA LEU A 154 -5.46 -9.37 -11.05
C LEU A 154 -4.81 -10.17 -9.92
N GLU A 155 -3.49 -10.30 -9.99
CA GLU A 155 -2.68 -10.88 -8.93
C GLU A 155 -1.58 -9.89 -8.53
N GLY A 156 -1.15 -9.98 -7.28
CA GLY A 156 -0.11 -9.09 -6.78
C GLY A 156 0.65 -9.67 -5.61
N ARG A 157 1.94 -9.32 -5.53
CA ARG A 157 2.81 -9.62 -4.41
C ARG A 157 3.35 -8.30 -3.86
N PHE A 158 3.33 -8.17 -2.54
CA PHE A 158 3.78 -6.97 -1.86
C PHE A 158 4.75 -7.27 -0.72
N THR A 159 5.62 -6.33 -0.45
CA THR A 159 6.49 -6.24 0.72
C THR A 159 6.72 -4.77 1.03
N ALA A 160 6.22 -4.31 2.18
CA ALA A 160 6.40 -2.94 2.67
C ALA A 160 6.24 -2.88 4.20
N VAL A 161 6.56 -1.75 4.83
CA VAL A 161 6.21 -1.53 6.23
C VAL A 161 4.76 -1.06 6.29
N ALA A 162 3.93 -1.73 7.07
CA ALA A 162 2.55 -1.31 7.30
C ALA A 162 2.52 -0.03 8.11
N GLN A 163 1.87 1.01 7.60
CA GLN A 163 1.71 2.30 8.28
C GLN A 163 0.28 2.45 8.79
N ASP A 164 0.09 3.28 9.80
CA ASP A 164 -1.25 3.64 10.28
C ASP A 164 -1.97 4.45 9.19
N ALA A 165 -3.18 3.99 8.82
CA ALA A 165 -4.03 4.71 7.88
C ALA A 165 -4.69 5.97 8.49
N GLY A 166 -4.43 6.28 9.76
CA GLY A 166 -4.73 7.59 10.36
C GLY A 166 -6.19 7.82 10.71
N PHE A 167 -6.98 6.76 10.88
CA PHE A 167 -8.38 6.80 11.34
C PHE A 167 -8.56 6.08 12.69
N GLY A 168 -7.56 6.13 13.57
CA GLY A 168 -7.75 5.72 14.97
C GLY A 168 -8.77 6.64 15.66
N PRO A 169 -9.43 6.21 16.75
CA PRO A 169 -10.23 7.12 17.55
C PRO A 169 -9.34 8.32 17.90
N GLU A 170 -9.87 9.53 17.65
CA GLU A 170 -9.14 10.77 17.91
C GLU A 170 -8.51 10.69 19.30
N PRO A 171 -7.19 10.92 19.46
CA PRO A 171 -6.57 10.93 20.76
C PRO A 171 -7.37 11.90 21.63
N LEU A 172 -8.01 11.39 22.69
CA LEU A 172 -8.75 12.26 23.60
C LEU A 172 -7.77 13.36 24.05
N PRO A 173 -8.16 14.63 23.95
CA PRO A 173 -7.31 15.71 24.43
C PRO A 173 -6.92 15.40 25.89
N PRO A 174 -5.66 15.63 26.29
CA PRO A 174 -5.23 15.37 27.65
C PRO A 174 -6.08 16.21 28.62
N GLY A 175 -7.01 15.56 29.32
CA GLY A 175 -7.94 16.19 30.26
C GLY A 175 -9.43 15.97 29.97
N GLY A 176 -9.82 14.74 29.59
CA GLY A 176 -11.21 14.35 29.33
C GLY A 176 -12.22 14.98 30.31
N LEU A 177 -12.94 15.98 29.82
CA LEU A 177 -14.19 16.46 30.39
C LEU A 177 -15.29 15.98 29.48
N LEU A 178 -16.08 15.02 29.97
CA LEU A 178 -17.36 14.69 29.37
C LEU A 178 -18.23 15.95 29.35
N PRO A 179 -19.01 16.21 28.28
CA PRO A 179 -20.09 17.17 28.39
C PRO A 179 -21.08 16.61 29.43
N LEU A 180 -21.22 17.32 30.55
CA LEU A 180 -22.29 17.06 31.51
C LEU A 180 -23.65 17.37 30.84
N PRO A 181 -24.72 16.65 31.21
CA PRO A 181 -26.04 16.74 30.57
C PRO A 181 -26.68 18.13 30.68
#